data_AF-A0A1Y2CMG5-F1
#
_entry.id   AF-A0A1Y2CMG5-F1
#
_cell.length_a   1.000
_cell.length_b   1.000
_cell.length_c   1.000
_cell.angle_alpha   90.00
_cell.angle_beta   90.00
_cell.angle_gamma   90.00
#
_symmetry.space_group_name_H-M   'P 1'
#
loop_
_entity.id
_entity.type
_entity.pdbx_description
1 polymer ?
#
loop_
_entity_poly.entity_id
_entity_poly.type
_entity_poly.pdbx_seq_one_letter_code
_entity_poly.pdbx_strand_id
1 'polypeptide(L)'
;MARAPLARARPFTLALTSGASRRFFHVTRPVRLASVGDAEVQAILNGERFAEEVDVCIVGAGPAGLSAAIRIRQLAQEQNKDVRVFVVEKGSEVDKMYFLTEQLSIPIPHPPQMSNKGNYIVSLSQFVRWLGEQAEEAGVEVYPAFAASEVLYNEDGSVAGIATNDVGISKSGLPKDSFERGMEIRAKVTLFAEVIHKFDLRKDSDPQTYGLGVKEVWELDPAKHDPGLVLHTIGWPVDYKTYGVYHFGDNLCSIGYVVGLDYENPTLSPYREFQRYKHHPLIKKYLEGGKILAYGARALNEGGLQSVPKLAFPGGALIGCSAGFLNVPKIKGTHTAMKSGMLAEGPITLDAYEPPTKLHEVRNVRPSFHTALGLYGGVAYSGLDTLIFKGKTPWTFRNPKPDHATLKPLKDVKPIEYPKPDGVLVSSCWRTLAEQDWTCRRPACALATSRGSTDQLEKNYPVYGGPEQKFCPAGVYEYLDDAENPGKKRFQINASNCIHCKTCDIKDPSQNIDWTVPEGGGGPKYSIC
;
A
#
# COMPACT_ATOMS: atom_id res chain seq x y z
N MET A 1 39.38 -57.19 7.46
CA MET A 1 38.52 -58.16 8.17
C MET A 1 39.23 -58.58 9.43
N ALA A 2 38.70 -58.28 10.61
CA ALA A 2 38.97 -59.08 11.81
C ALA A 2 38.04 -58.61 12.93
N ARG A 3 37.09 -59.48 13.29
CA ARG A 3 36.23 -59.35 14.47
C ARG A 3 36.92 -60.02 15.66
N ALA A 4 36.90 -59.29 16.78
CA ALA A 4 36.66 -59.76 18.16
C ALA A 4 37.71 -60.71 18.81
N PRO A 5 37.70 -60.94 20.16
CA PRO A 5 36.73 -60.51 21.17
C PRO A 5 37.29 -59.98 22.53
N LEU A 6 36.28 -59.58 23.34
CA LEU A 6 36.12 -59.16 24.74
C LEU A 6 37.00 -59.77 25.87
N ALA A 7 37.34 -58.94 26.87
CA ALA A 7 36.78 -59.02 28.25
C ALA A 7 37.20 -57.83 29.19
N ARG A 8 36.28 -57.52 30.13
CA ARG A 8 36.38 -56.81 31.44
C ARG A 8 36.23 -55.28 31.55
N ALA A 9 35.63 -54.91 32.69
CA ALA A 9 35.01 -53.63 33.05
C ALA A 9 35.73 -52.91 34.20
N ARG A 10 35.63 -51.56 34.25
CA ARG A 10 35.20 -50.70 35.38
C ARG A 10 35.27 -49.20 34.98
N PRO A 11 34.50 -48.30 35.64
CA PRO A 11 34.20 -46.95 35.14
C PRO A 11 35.10 -45.86 35.74
N PHE A 12 35.27 -44.75 35.02
CA PHE A 12 35.89 -43.52 35.51
C PHE A 12 35.06 -42.29 35.17
N THR A 13 34.74 -41.53 36.20
CA THR A 13 34.15 -40.20 36.20
C THR A 13 35.23 -39.17 35.88
N LEU A 14 34.93 -38.12 35.10
CA LEU A 14 35.80 -36.95 34.98
C LEU A 14 35.01 -35.66 35.19
N ALA A 15 35.49 -34.88 36.15
CA ALA A 15 35.12 -33.49 36.41
C ALA A 15 35.66 -32.56 35.31
N LEU A 16 34.96 -31.45 35.06
CA LEU A 16 35.48 -30.35 34.24
C LEU A 16 35.41 -29.04 35.03
N THR A 17 36.60 -28.54 35.35
CA THR A 17 36.89 -27.20 35.86
C THR A 17 37.26 -26.24 34.72
N SER A 18 36.79 -25.00 34.85
CA SER A 18 37.31 -23.73 34.32
C SER A 18 37.71 -23.59 32.84
N GLY A 19 36.89 -22.83 32.10
CA GLY A 19 37.27 -22.14 30.87
C GLY A 19 36.28 -21.02 30.58
N ALA A 20 36.62 -19.78 30.95
CA ALA A 20 35.81 -18.61 30.71
C ALA A 20 35.67 -18.36 29.19
N SER A 21 34.50 -18.68 28.62
CA SER A 21 34.10 -18.24 27.29
C SER A 21 33.20 -17.02 27.44
N ARG A 22 33.74 -15.84 27.12
CA ARG A 22 32.99 -14.58 27.04
C ARG A 22 31.86 -14.73 25.99
N ARG A 23 30.61 -14.88 26.43
CA ARG A 23 29.46 -14.61 25.57
C ARG A 23 29.17 -13.12 25.63
N PHE A 24 29.47 -12.45 24.52
CA PHE A 24 29.06 -11.07 24.28
C PHE A 24 27.54 -10.97 24.35
N PHE A 25 27.03 -10.11 25.24
CA PHE A 25 25.67 -9.61 25.15
C PHE A 25 25.53 -8.86 23.82
N HIS A 26 24.49 -9.17 23.05
CA HIS A 26 24.07 -8.30 21.94
C HIS A 26 23.50 -7.00 22.54
N VAL A 27 24.39 -6.05 22.81
CA VAL A 27 24.03 -4.64 22.83
C VAL A 27 24.07 -4.22 21.36
N THR A 28 22.93 -3.80 20.81
CA THR A 28 22.88 -3.11 19.53
C THR A 28 23.96 -2.03 19.55
N ARG A 29 24.88 -2.06 18.57
CA ARG A 29 25.84 -0.97 18.39
C ARG A 29 25.04 0.35 18.36
N PRO A 30 25.44 1.39 19.12
CA PRO A 30 24.90 2.70 18.85
C PRO A 30 25.30 3.05 17.41
N VAL A 31 24.29 3.29 16.57
CA VAL A 31 24.50 3.92 15.28
C VAL A 31 25.16 5.26 15.57
N ARG A 32 26.31 5.52 14.97
CA ARG A 32 26.90 6.84 14.97
C ARG A 32 25.95 7.72 14.17
N LEU A 33 25.08 8.46 14.86
CA LEU A 33 24.26 9.51 14.25
C LEU A 33 25.22 10.46 13.51
N ALA A 34 24.93 10.77 12.24
CA ALA A 34 25.72 11.77 11.55
C ALA A 34 25.59 13.11 12.27
N SER A 35 26.65 13.90 12.19
CA SER A 35 26.67 15.27 12.68
C SER A 35 25.78 16.14 11.79
N VAL A 36 24.54 16.35 12.21
CA VAL A 36 23.53 17.14 11.49
C VAL A 36 23.79 18.64 11.71
N GLY A 37 24.04 19.38 10.65
CA GLY A 37 24.41 20.81 10.67
C GLY A 37 23.23 21.80 10.65
N ASP A 38 21.97 21.35 10.76
CA ASP A 38 20.81 22.24 10.69
C ASP A 38 20.36 22.72 12.07
N ALA A 39 20.24 24.04 12.23
CA ALA A 39 19.89 24.68 13.50
C ALA A 39 18.48 24.29 14.02
N GLU A 40 17.52 24.03 13.14
CA GLU A 40 16.16 23.61 13.52
C GLU A 40 16.09 22.13 13.93
N VAL A 41 16.79 21.25 13.22
CA VAL A 41 16.89 19.83 13.59
C VAL A 41 17.73 19.66 14.86
N GLN A 42 18.79 20.46 15.01
CA GLN A 42 19.52 20.56 16.28
C GLN A 42 18.64 21.11 17.39
N ALA A 43 17.72 22.05 17.15
CA ALA A 43 16.79 22.53 18.18
C ALA A 43 15.75 21.48 18.61
N ILE A 44 15.33 20.59 17.70
CA ILE A 44 14.42 19.47 18.01
C ILE A 44 15.18 18.31 18.69
N LEU A 45 16.38 17.98 18.22
CA LEU A 45 17.24 16.93 18.80
C LEU A 45 17.85 17.34 20.15
N ASN A 46 18.15 18.64 20.33
CA ASN A 46 18.63 19.26 21.57
C ASN A 46 17.50 19.90 22.39
N GLY A 47 16.25 19.74 21.98
CA GLY A 47 15.10 20.14 22.79
C GLY A 47 15.17 19.43 24.14
N GLU A 48 14.78 20.11 25.21
CA GLU A 48 14.74 19.50 26.55
C GLU A 48 13.81 18.29 26.51
N ARG A 49 14.40 17.10 26.60
CA ARG A 49 13.63 15.88 26.80
C ARG A 49 13.09 15.93 28.21
N PHE A 50 11.79 15.68 28.36
CA PHE A 50 11.22 15.39 29.67
C PHE A 50 11.96 14.17 30.23
N ALA A 51 12.80 14.42 31.23
CA ALA A 51 13.62 13.41 31.88
C ALA A 51 13.00 13.10 33.23
N GLU A 52 12.83 11.82 33.50
CA GLU A 52 12.25 11.35 34.74
C GLU A 52 13.16 10.27 35.33
N GLU A 53 13.59 10.47 36.57
CA GLU A 53 14.43 9.51 37.28
C GLU A 53 13.57 8.43 37.95
N VAL A 54 13.94 7.17 37.69
CA VAL A 54 13.28 5.97 38.20
C VAL A 54 14.37 4.99 38.62
N ASP A 55 14.15 4.27 39.72
CA ASP A 55 15.14 3.31 40.22
C ASP A 55 15.25 2.07 39.31
N VAL A 56 14.14 1.68 38.68
CA VAL A 56 14.11 0.54 37.75
C VAL A 56 13.18 0.87 36.58
N CYS A 57 13.70 0.78 35.35
CA CYS A 57 12.93 0.84 34.12
C CYS A 57 12.84 -0.56 33.48
N ILE A 58 11.61 -1.03 33.21
CA ILE A 58 11.33 -2.33 32.60
C ILE A 58 10.68 -2.09 31.25
N VAL A 59 11.27 -2.62 30.18
CA VAL A 59 10.72 -2.53 28.83
C VAL A 59 9.95 -3.82 28.52
N GLY A 60 8.63 -3.70 28.45
CA GLY A 60 7.69 -4.78 28.17
C GLY A 60 6.80 -5.13 29.37
N ALA A 61 5.50 -4.85 29.32
CA ALA A 61 4.50 -5.28 30.31
C ALA A 61 3.92 -6.69 30.02
N GLY A 62 4.73 -7.57 29.43
CA GLY A 62 4.41 -8.99 29.36
C GLY A 62 4.52 -9.68 30.73
N PRO A 63 4.13 -10.96 30.85
CA PRO A 63 4.14 -11.70 32.12
C PRO A 63 5.49 -11.66 32.85
N ALA A 64 6.60 -11.70 32.13
CA ALA A 64 7.95 -11.60 32.70
C ALA A 64 8.28 -10.21 33.26
N GLY A 65 7.97 -9.14 32.50
CA GLY A 65 8.25 -7.77 32.92
C GLY A 65 7.38 -7.32 34.09
N LEU A 66 6.08 -7.67 34.08
CA LEU A 66 5.18 -7.42 35.21
C LEU A 66 5.56 -8.23 36.45
N SER A 67 5.94 -9.50 36.30
CA SER A 67 6.42 -10.32 37.42
C SER A 67 7.69 -9.74 38.05
N ALA A 68 8.62 -9.26 37.22
CA ALA A 68 9.82 -8.56 37.69
C ALA A 68 9.47 -7.27 38.44
N ALA A 69 8.58 -6.45 37.89
CA ALA A 69 8.14 -5.20 38.51
C ALA A 69 7.51 -5.43 39.90
N ILE A 70 6.61 -6.42 40.00
CA ILE A 70 5.92 -6.79 41.24
C ILE A 70 6.94 -7.30 42.27
N ARG A 71 7.84 -8.20 41.88
CA ARG A 71 8.83 -8.75 42.81
C ARG A 71 9.78 -7.69 43.35
N ILE A 72 10.18 -6.72 42.52
CA ILE A 72 11.03 -5.60 42.94
C ILE A 72 10.32 -4.72 43.96
N ARG A 73 9.04 -4.38 43.75
CA ARG A 73 8.26 -3.59 44.74
C ARG A 73 8.03 -4.35 46.05
N GLN A 74 7.82 -5.67 46.00
CA GLN A 74 7.70 -6.50 47.21
C GLN A 74 9.00 -6.49 48.03
N LEU A 75 10.15 -6.69 47.38
CA LEU A 75 11.46 -6.65 48.04
C LEU A 75 11.78 -5.26 48.62
N ALA A 76 11.37 -4.20 47.92
CA ALA A 76 11.51 -2.82 48.41
C ALA A 76 10.69 -2.59 49.68
N GLN A 77 9.44 -3.06 49.72
CA GLN A 77 8.59 -3.00 50.91
C GLN A 77 9.15 -3.80 52.09
N GLU A 78 9.64 -5.02 51.85
CA GLU A 78 10.27 -5.87 52.89
C GLU A 78 11.50 -5.19 53.52
N GLN A 79 12.26 -4.43 52.73
CA GLN A 79 13.45 -3.70 53.18
C GLN A 79 13.15 -2.28 53.65
N ASN A 80 11.87 -1.88 53.68
CA ASN A 80 11.41 -0.54 54.01
C ASN A 80 12.12 0.55 53.19
N LYS A 81 12.34 0.28 51.90
CA LYS A 81 12.93 1.18 50.92
C LYS A 81 11.86 1.65 49.95
N ASP A 82 11.91 2.94 49.60
CA ASP A 82 11.11 3.44 48.49
C ASP A 82 11.88 3.22 47.18
N VAL A 83 11.30 2.47 46.26
CA VAL A 83 11.89 2.10 44.97
C VAL A 83 10.88 2.33 43.87
N ARG A 84 11.12 3.31 43.03
CA ARG A 84 10.29 3.70 41.92
C ARG A 84 10.53 2.79 40.70
N VAL A 85 9.55 1.95 40.39
CA VAL A 85 9.59 1.04 39.24
C VAL A 85 8.71 1.60 38.11
N PHE A 86 9.29 1.73 36.92
CA PHE A 86 8.65 2.25 35.72
C PHE A 86 8.60 1.16 34.65
N VAL A 87 7.41 0.86 34.12
CA VAL A 87 7.23 -0.17 33.09
C VAL A 87 6.74 0.49 31.81
N VAL A 88 7.45 0.28 30.71
CA VAL A 88 7.10 0.79 29.39
C VAL A 88 6.71 -0.37 28.50
N GLU A 89 5.45 -0.45 28.09
CA GLU A 89 4.95 -1.45 27.15
C GLU A 89 4.68 -0.80 25.79
N LYS A 90 5.08 -1.49 24.72
CA LYS A 90 4.58 -1.15 23.39
C LYS A 90 3.14 -1.65 23.34
N GLY A 91 2.16 -0.74 23.29
CA GLY A 91 0.73 -1.05 23.30
C GLY A 91 0.40 -2.30 22.48
N SER A 92 -0.43 -3.18 23.04
CA SER A 92 -0.84 -4.41 22.38
C SER A 92 -1.56 -4.09 21.07
N GLU A 93 -1.02 -4.55 19.94
CA GLU A 93 -1.76 -4.55 18.67
C GLU A 93 -2.97 -5.47 18.83
N VAL A 94 -4.17 -4.89 18.90
CA VAL A 94 -5.40 -5.68 18.95
C VAL A 94 -5.89 -5.85 17.52
N ASP A 95 -5.60 -7.02 16.95
CA ASP A 95 -6.11 -7.43 15.65
C ASP A 95 -7.55 -7.92 15.79
N LYS A 96 -8.48 -7.27 15.08
CA LYS A 96 -9.89 -7.70 15.00
C LYS A 96 -10.28 -7.92 13.55
N MET A 97 -10.99 -9.02 13.29
CA MET A 97 -11.54 -9.31 11.98
C MET A 97 -13.05 -9.57 12.08
N TYR A 98 -13.83 -8.90 11.24
CA TYR A 98 -15.29 -9.06 11.20
C TYR A 98 -15.81 -9.32 9.79
N PHE A 99 -16.83 -10.17 9.69
CA PHE A 99 -17.73 -10.24 8.55
C PHE A 99 -18.92 -9.30 8.78
N LEU A 100 -19.17 -8.38 7.84
CA LEU A 100 -20.24 -7.40 7.94
C LEU A 100 -21.46 -7.82 7.12
N THR A 101 -22.63 -7.70 7.73
CA THR A 101 -23.88 -7.49 7.01
C THR A 101 -24.21 -6.01 7.03
N GLU A 102 -25.35 -5.59 6.49
CA GLU A 102 -25.75 -4.17 6.52
C GLU A 102 -25.88 -3.60 7.94
N GLN A 103 -26.18 -4.46 8.92
CA GLN A 103 -26.47 -4.05 10.30
C GLN A 103 -25.62 -4.76 11.35
N LEU A 104 -25.10 -5.95 11.04
CA LEU A 104 -24.42 -6.81 12.01
C LEU A 104 -22.94 -6.93 11.68
N SER A 105 -22.12 -6.95 12.73
CA SER A 105 -20.70 -7.30 12.65
C SER A 105 -20.46 -8.64 13.34
N ILE A 106 -20.11 -9.66 12.56
CA ILE A 106 -19.86 -11.02 13.04
C ILE A 106 -18.35 -11.22 13.17
N PRO A 107 -17.79 -11.44 14.37
CA PRO A 107 -16.36 -11.68 14.53
C PRO A 107 -15.97 -13.00 13.85
N ILE A 108 -14.85 -13.01 13.13
CA ILE A 108 -14.32 -14.20 12.47
C ILE A 108 -12.87 -14.46 12.93
N PRO A 109 -12.42 -15.73 12.95
CA PRO A 109 -11.06 -16.05 13.36
C PRO A 109 -10.04 -15.37 12.46
N HIS A 110 -9.06 -14.71 13.08
CA HIS A 110 -7.99 -14.04 12.36
C HIS A 110 -6.99 -15.07 11.79
N PRO A 111 -6.74 -15.11 10.47
CA PRO A 111 -5.75 -16.02 9.91
C PRO A 111 -4.34 -15.72 10.45
N PRO A 112 -3.52 -16.73 10.79
CA PRO A 112 -2.16 -16.52 11.29
C PRO A 112 -1.30 -15.66 10.37
N GLN A 113 -1.54 -15.74 9.06
CA GLN A 113 -0.85 -14.99 8.02
C GLN A 113 -1.18 -13.50 8.12
N MET A 114 -2.36 -13.12 8.57
CA MET A 114 -2.76 -11.72 8.74
C MET A 114 -2.32 -11.12 10.08
N SER A 115 -1.76 -11.93 11.00
CA SER A 115 -1.27 -11.46 12.30
C SER A 115 -0.36 -10.24 12.15
N ASN A 116 -0.68 -9.18 12.90
CA ASN A 116 0.12 -7.98 12.93
C ASN A 116 1.15 -7.97 14.04
N LYS A 117 1.25 -9.02 14.88
CA LYS A 117 2.23 -9.08 15.96
C LYS A 117 3.64 -8.69 15.49
N GLY A 118 4.17 -7.62 16.08
CA GLY A 118 5.53 -7.13 15.82
C GLY A 118 5.64 -6.20 14.62
N ASN A 119 4.52 -5.79 14.03
CA ASN A 119 4.49 -4.75 13.01
C ASN A 119 4.36 -3.37 13.68
N TYR A 120 4.12 -2.36 12.85
CA TYR A 120 3.94 -0.97 13.24
C TYR A 120 2.85 -0.37 12.36
N ILE A 121 2.00 0.45 12.97
CA ILE A 121 1.11 1.35 12.24
C ILE A 121 1.90 2.64 12.01
N VAL A 122 2.08 3.02 10.76
CA VAL A 122 2.87 4.21 10.38
C VAL A 122 2.13 5.01 9.31
N SER A 123 2.33 6.32 9.30
CA SER A 123 2.07 7.13 8.10
C SER A 123 3.17 6.84 7.09
N LEU A 124 2.79 6.31 5.92
CA LEU A 124 3.77 5.94 4.91
C LEU A 124 4.40 7.18 4.25
N SER A 125 3.64 8.27 4.13
CA SER A 125 4.18 9.55 3.64
C SER A 125 5.29 10.09 4.54
N GLN A 126 5.09 10.09 5.86
CA GLN A 126 6.11 10.50 6.83
C GLN A 126 7.31 9.56 6.84
N PHE A 127 7.07 8.24 6.79
CA PHE A 127 8.14 7.25 6.73
C PHE A 127 9.01 7.38 5.46
N VAL A 128 8.39 7.61 4.31
CA VAL A 128 9.12 7.81 3.03
C VAL A 128 9.88 9.12 3.03
N ARG A 129 9.32 10.20 3.62
CA ARG A 129 10.05 11.46 3.80
C ARG A 129 11.31 11.25 4.63
N TRP A 130 11.17 10.61 5.79
CA TRP A 130 12.31 10.26 6.65
C TRP A 130 13.33 9.38 5.91
N LEU A 131 12.89 8.38 5.13
CA LEU A 131 13.80 7.57 4.30
C LEU A 131 14.55 8.41 3.25
N GLY A 132 13.92 9.45 2.70
CA GLY A 132 14.56 10.40 1.80
C GLY A 132 15.69 11.16 2.49
N GLU A 133 15.44 11.68 3.68
CA GLU A 133 16.45 12.36 4.52
C GLU A 133 17.63 11.43 4.82
N GLN A 134 17.37 10.16 5.16
CA GLN A 134 18.44 9.16 5.35
C GLN A 134 19.20 8.82 4.07
N ALA A 135 18.56 8.89 2.90
CA ALA A 135 19.22 8.64 1.62
C ALA A 135 20.15 9.80 1.25
N GLU A 136 19.71 11.05 1.44
CA GLU A 136 20.52 12.24 1.25
C GLU A 136 21.74 12.25 2.19
N GLU A 137 21.55 11.88 3.46
CA GLU A 137 22.64 11.71 4.45
C GLU A 137 23.67 10.65 3.99
N ALA A 138 23.22 9.62 3.26
CA ALA A 138 24.07 8.59 2.67
C ALA A 138 24.73 9.01 1.34
N GLY A 139 24.49 10.24 0.87
CA GLY A 139 25.06 10.79 -0.38
C GLY A 139 24.26 10.48 -1.64
N VAL A 140 22.99 10.05 -1.51
CA VAL A 140 22.09 9.88 -2.66
C VAL A 140 21.58 11.25 -3.11
N GLU A 141 21.70 11.54 -4.39
CA GLU A 141 21.10 12.74 -4.98
C GLU A 141 19.60 12.52 -5.20
N VAL A 142 18.76 13.22 -4.43
CA VAL A 142 17.31 13.13 -4.54
C VAL A 142 16.77 14.37 -5.27
N TYR A 143 16.08 14.13 -6.38
CA TYR A 143 15.47 15.19 -7.21
C TYR A 143 13.94 15.15 -7.07
N PRO A 144 13.35 15.75 -6.02
CA PRO A 144 11.90 15.78 -5.86
C PRO A 144 11.27 16.64 -6.96
N ALA A 145 10.04 16.29 -7.36
CA ALA A 145 9.30 16.98 -8.40
C ALA A 145 9.91 16.91 -9.82
N PHE A 146 10.82 15.97 -10.10
CA PHE A 146 11.23 15.64 -11.47
C PHE A 146 10.57 14.33 -11.89
N ALA A 147 9.72 14.37 -12.92
CA ALA A 147 9.04 13.18 -13.41
C ALA A 147 9.81 12.60 -14.61
N ALA A 148 10.16 11.31 -14.54
CA ALA A 148 10.66 10.58 -15.71
C ALA A 148 9.51 10.39 -16.71
N SER A 149 9.60 11.04 -17.86
CA SER A 149 8.56 11.02 -18.90
C SER A 149 8.92 10.16 -20.10
N GLU A 150 10.21 9.95 -20.34
CA GLU A 150 10.71 9.16 -21.47
C GLU A 150 11.80 8.19 -21.02
N VAL A 151 11.82 7.00 -21.62
CA VAL A 151 12.89 6.02 -21.45
C VAL A 151 13.86 6.14 -22.62
N LEU A 152 15.15 6.32 -22.31
CA LEU A 152 16.21 6.40 -23.30
C LEU A 152 16.74 5.00 -23.61
N TYR A 153 17.07 4.75 -24.88
CA TYR A 153 17.59 3.46 -25.35
C TYR A 153 18.93 3.62 -26.08
N ASN A 154 19.80 2.63 -25.92
CA ASN A 154 21.02 2.48 -26.71
C ASN A 154 20.69 1.91 -28.09
N GLU A 155 21.66 1.99 -29.00
CA GLU A 155 21.53 1.43 -30.36
C GLU A 155 21.29 -0.09 -30.36
N ASP A 156 21.79 -0.81 -29.35
CA ASP A 156 21.57 -2.25 -29.15
C ASP A 156 20.17 -2.60 -28.59
N GLY A 157 19.34 -1.58 -28.31
CA GLY A 157 17.99 -1.71 -27.77
C GLY A 157 17.91 -1.81 -26.25
N SER A 158 19.04 -1.84 -25.53
CA SER A 158 19.07 -1.79 -24.06
C SER A 158 18.68 -0.42 -23.50
N VAL A 159 18.22 -0.38 -22.25
CA VAL A 159 17.89 0.89 -21.58
C VAL A 159 19.17 1.67 -21.28
N ALA A 160 19.18 2.94 -21.68
CA ALA A 160 20.29 3.87 -21.49
C ALA A 160 20.05 4.87 -20.35
N GLY A 161 18.81 4.98 -19.86
CA GLY A 161 18.42 5.98 -18.86
C GLY A 161 16.99 6.47 -19.02
N ILE A 162 16.73 7.67 -18.51
CA ILE A 162 15.44 8.37 -18.64
C ILE A 162 15.64 9.83 -19.03
N ALA A 163 14.60 10.47 -19.55
CA ALA A 163 14.52 11.92 -19.62
C ALA A 163 13.38 12.44 -18.75
N THR A 164 13.59 13.60 -18.12
CA THR A 164 12.55 14.27 -17.34
C THR A 164 11.52 14.94 -18.25
N ASN A 165 10.36 15.29 -17.71
CA ASN A 165 9.34 16.01 -18.46
C ASN A 165 9.85 17.39 -18.95
N ASP A 166 9.44 17.76 -20.16
CA ASP A 166 9.52 19.15 -20.63
C ASP A 166 8.61 20.05 -19.77
N VAL A 167 8.94 21.33 -19.68
CA VAL A 167 8.12 22.35 -19.01
C VAL A 167 7.74 23.46 -19.98
N GLY A 168 6.64 24.16 -19.69
CA GLY A 168 6.23 25.33 -20.48
C GLY A 168 5.46 25.02 -21.78
N ILE A 169 4.78 23.88 -21.88
CA ILE A 169 3.86 23.54 -22.99
C ILE A 169 2.41 24.06 -22.76
N SER A 170 1.66 24.48 -23.77
CA SER A 170 0.27 24.94 -23.62
C SER A 170 -0.72 23.77 -23.49
N LYS A 171 -1.99 24.06 -23.17
CA LYS A 171 -3.06 23.04 -23.18
C LYS A 171 -3.29 22.44 -24.58
N SER A 172 -2.98 23.19 -25.64
CA SER A 172 -3.05 22.72 -27.03
C SER A 172 -1.81 21.96 -27.48
N GLY A 173 -0.84 21.71 -26.59
CA GLY A 173 0.41 21.01 -26.90
C GLY A 173 1.48 21.89 -27.57
N LEU A 174 1.28 23.21 -27.63
CA LEU A 174 2.22 24.13 -28.25
C LEU A 174 3.23 24.67 -27.23
N PRO A 175 4.52 24.80 -27.56
CA PRO A 175 5.50 25.46 -26.67
C PRO A 175 5.07 26.90 -26.33
N LYS A 176 5.23 27.30 -25.07
CA LYS A 176 5.09 28.70 -24.63
C LYS A 176 6.47 29.38 -24.64
N ASP A 177 6.48 30.69 -24.40
CA ASP A 177 7.71 31.47 -24.23
C ASP A 177 8.58 30.98 -23.06
N SER A 178 7.97 30.31 -22.08
CA SER A 178 8.65 29.70 -20.92
C SER A 178 8.98 28.21 -21.14
N PHE A 179 9.08 27.74 -22.39
CA PHE A 179 9.36 26.34 -22.69
C PHE A 179 10.82 25.99 -22.37
N GLU A 180 11.00 24.90 -21.62
CA GLU A 180 12.33 24.31 -21.39
C GLU A 180 12.25 22.80 -21.57
N ARG A 181 13.27 22.24 -22.21
CA ARG A 181 13.41 20.80 -22.41
C ARG A 181 13.75 20.10 -21.10
N GLY A 182 13.24 18.89 -20.93
CA GLY A 182 13.63 17.99 -19.87
C GLY A 182 15.10 17.58 -19.96
N MET A 183 15.65 17.16 -18.83
CA MET A 183 17.04 16.72 -18.70
C MET A 183 17.15 15.22 -18.98
N GLU A 184 18.15 14.83 -19.79
CA GLU A 184 18.53 13.42 -19.94
C GLU A 184 19.39 12.95 -18.76
N ILE A 185 19.03 11.80 -18.18
CA ILE A 185 19.80 11.12 -17.14
C ILE A 185 20.18 9.74 -17.67
N ARG A 186 21.46 9.60 -18.05
CA ARG A 186 22.00 8.35 -18.59
C ARG A 186 22.64 7.50 -17.51
N ALA A 187 22.33 6.21 -17.50
CA ALA A 187 22.81 5.27 -16.51
C ALA A 187 23.15 3.92 -17.15
N LYS A 188 24.12 3.20 -16.55
CA LYS A 188 24.45 1.82 -16.96
C LYS A 188 23.30 0.85 -16.66
N VAL A 189 22.58 1.11 -15.57
CA VAL A 189 21.41 0.35 -15.12
C VAL A 189 20.38 1.32 -14.59
N THR A 190 19.13 1.19 -15.04
CA THR A 190 17.99 1.97 -14.57
C THR A 190 17.00 1.07 -13.84
N LEU A 191 16.73 1.35 -12.56
CA LEU A 191 15.74 0.63 -11.77
C LEU A 191 14.39 1.32 -11.88
N PHE A 192 13.39 0.57 -12.32
CA PHE A 192 12.03 1.06 -12.49
C PHE A 192 11.17 0.63 -11.30
N ALA A 193 10.85 1.60 -10.45
CA ALA A 193 9.82 1.45 -9.41
C ALA A 193 8.40 1.80 -9.91
N GLU A 194 8.25 2.02 -11.23
CA GLU A 194 6.99 2.15 -11.99
C GLU A 194 7.08 1.35 -13.31
N VAL A 195 6.06 1.33 -14.18
CA VAL A 195 5.90 0.34 -15.27
C VAL A 195 6.65 0.72 -16.56
N ILE A 196 7.12 -0.28 -17.33
CA ILE A 196 7.65 -0.18 -18.71
C ILE A 196 7.07 -1.30 -19.60
N HIS A 197 6.80 -1.02 -20.88
CA HIS A 197 6.08 -1.93 -21.79
C HIS A 197 6.92 -2.56 -22.93
N LYS A 198 8.16 -2.10 -23.19
CA LYS A 198 8.90 -2.44 -24.43
C LYS A 198 9.38 -3.90 -24.54
N PHE A 199 9.75 -4.54 -23.43
CA PHE A 199 10.48 -5.82 -23.44
C PHE A 199 9.59 -7.07 -23.33
N ASP A 200 8.28 -6.95 -23.57
CA ASP A 200 7.31 -8.05 -23.44
C ASP A 200 7.47 -8.86 -22.14
N LEU A 201 7.70 -8.15 -21.03
CA LEU A 201 8.06 -8.75 -19.74
C LEU A 201 6.97 -9.66 -19.17
N ARG A 202 5.76 -9.61 -19.73
CA ARG A 202 4.58 -10.31 -19.22
C ARG A 202 4.21 -11.57 -20.01
N LYS A 203 4.97 -11.95 -21.03
CA LYS A 203 4.69 -13.08 -21.91
C LYS A 203 4.33 -14.38 -21.18
N ASP A 204 5.05 -14.71 -20.11
CA ASP A 204 4.91 -15.97 -19.36
C ASP A 204 4.18 -15.79 -18.01
N SER A 205 3.54 -14.62 -17.80
CA SER A 205 2.82 -14.27 -16.56
C SER A 205 1.34 -14.02 -16.84
N ASP A 206 0.48 -14.23 -15.85
CA ASP A 206 -0.90 -13.75 -15.92
C ASP A 206 -0.94 -12.20 -15.97
N PRO A 207 -1.99 -11.59 -16.54
CA PRO A 207 -2.22 -10.16 -16.38
C PRO A 207 -2.20 -9.78 -14.89
N GLN A 208 -1.63 -8.62 -14.58
CA GLN A 208 -1.77 -8.06 -13.24
C GLN A 208 -3.22 -7.65 -13.02
N THR A 209 -3.76 -8.05 -11.89
CA THR A 209 -5.04 -7.56 -11.37
C THR A 209 -4.75 -6.56 -10.27
N TYR A 210 -5.65 -5.61 -10.07
CA TYR A 210 -5.46 -4.46 -9.20
C TYR A 210 -6.73 -4.17 -8.40
N GLY A 211 -6.57 -3.60 -7.21
CA GLY A 211 -7.64 -2.96 -6.47
C GLY A 211 -7.43 -1.45 -6.41
N LEU A 212 -8.50 -0.67 -6.30
CA LEU A 212 -8.43 0.73 -5.91
C LEU A 212 -8.64 0.85 -4.39
N GLY A 213 -7.61 1.30 -3.69
CA GLY A 213 -7.70 1.70 -2.29
C GLY A 213 -8.07 3.17 -2.18
N VAL A 214 -9.16 3.47 -1.51
CA VAL A 214 -9.57 4.83 -1.12
C VAL A 214 -9.34 4.97 0.39
N LYS A 215 -8.75 6.08 0.84
CA LYS A 215 -8.35 6.29 2.22
C LYS A 215 -8.74 7.69 2.70
N GLU A 216 -9.12 7.79 3.97
CA GLU A 216 -9.19 9.03 4.73
C GLU A 216 -8.36 8.91 6.02
N VAL A 217 -7.82 10.03 6.48
CA VAL A 217 -7.26 10.17 7.82
C VAL A 217 -8.19 11.05 8.63
N TRP A 218 -8.58 10.58 9.80
CA TRP A 218 -9.50 11.23 10.71
C TRP A 218 -8.80 11.58 12.03
N GLU A 219 -9.16 12.72 12.59
CA GLU A 219 -8.98 13.03 14.00
C GLU A 219 -10.24 12.55 14.75
N LEU A 220 -10.05 11.66 15.71
CA LEU A 220 -11.12 11.07 16.50
C LEU A 220 -11.29 11.80 17.84
N ASP A 221 -12.48 11.67 18.43
CA ASP A 221 -12.65 11.93 19.86
C ASP A 221 -11.69 11.02 20.65
N PRO A 222 -10.86 11.55 21.58
CA PRO A 222 -9.97 10.74 22.40
C PRO A 222 -10.66 9.59 23.12
N ALA A 223 -11.93 9.75 23.53
CA ALA A 223 -12.70 8.69 24.19
C ALA A 223 -13.05 7.51 23.27
N LYS A 224 -12.97 7.71 21.95
CA LYS A 224 -13.26 6.70 20.90
C LYS A 224 -12.00 6.17 20.25
N HIS A 225 -10.83 6.67 20.63
CA HIS A 225 -9.54 6.24 20.10
C HIS A 225 -8.99 5.05 20.90
N ASP A 226 -8.72 3.93 20.22
CA ASP A 226 -8.09 2.73 20.77
C ASP A 226 -6.67 2.57 20.16
N PRO A 227 -5.61 3.11 20.80
CA PRO A 227 -4.27 3.13 20.23
C PRO A 227 -3.75 1.73 19.86
N GLY A 228 -3.28 1.57 18.62
CA GLY A 228 -2.78 0.27 18.14
C GLY A 228 -3.87 -0.69 17.67
N LEU A 229 -5.14 -0.27 17.66
CA LEU A 229 -6.23 -1.05 17.07
C LEU A 229 -6.02 -1.22 15.57
N VAL A 230 -6.09 -2.49 15.15
CA VAL A 230 -6.12 -2.89 13.75
C VAL A 230 -7.41 -3.66 13.50
N LEU A 231 -8.32 -3.06 12.75
CA LEU A 231 -9.62 -3.65 12.43
C LEU A 231 -9.73 -3.91 10.92
N HIS A 232 -9.87 -5.17 10.55
CA HIS A 232 -10.18 -5.60 9.20
C HIS A 232 -11.61 -6.09 9.08
N THR A 233 -12.25 -5.79 7.97
CA THR A 233 -13.59 -6.31 7.68
C THR A 233 -13.71 -6.83 6.24
N ILE A 234 -14.66 -7.74 6.04
CA ILE A 234 -15.09 -8.28 4.74
C ILE A 234 -16.62 -8.34 4.70
N GLY A 235 -17.23 -8.42 3.51
CA GLY A 235 -18.69 -8.47 3.34
C GLY A 235 -19.27 -7.10 2.98
N TRP A 236 -20.35 -6.67 3.65
CA TRP A 236 -21.06 -5.44 3.30
C TRP A 236 -20.15 -4.19 3.26
N PRO A 237 -20.33 -3.24 2.32
CA PRO A 237 -21.38 -3.19 1.29
C PRO A 237 -21.08 -3.93 -0.02
N VAL A 238 -19.92 -4.61 -0.15
CA VAL A 238 -19.57 -5.38 -1.36
C VAL A 238 -18.85 -6.69 -1.02
N ASP A 239 -19.44 -7.79 -1.47
CA ASP A 239 -19.16 -9.20 -1.15
C ASP A 239 -17.73 -9.58 -0.70
N TYR A 240 -16.67 -9.42 -1.51
CA TYR A 240 -15.34 -10.04 -1.25
C TYR A 240 -14.16 -9.07 -1.11
N LYS A 241 -14.44 -7.82 -0.78
CA LYS A 241 -13.43 -6.76 -0.75
C LYS A 241 -12.91 -6.52 0.66
N THR A 242 -11.65 -6.08 0.77
CA THR A 242 -10.92 -6.01 2.06
C THR A 242 -10.81 -4.57 2.55
N TYR A 243 -11.11 -4.37 3.84
CA TYR A 243 -11.20 -3.04 4.46
C TYR A 243 -10.33 -2.95 5.72
N GLY A 244 -9.83 -1.76 6.04
CA GLY A 244 -8.92 -1.55 7.16
C GLY A 244 -9.18 -0.24 7.91
N VAL A 245 -9.22 -0.32 9.25
CA VAL A 245 -9.22 0.82 10.18
C VAL A 245 -8.01 0.66 11.11
N TYR A 246 -7.17 1.69 11.18
CA TYR A 246 -5.94 1.68 11.97
C TYR A 246 -5.87 2.93 12.85
N HIS A 247 -5.76 2.75 14.15
CA HIS A 247 -5.62 3.84 15.13
C HIS A 247 -4.15 4.08 15.44
N PHE A 248 -3.68 5.32 15.30
CA PHE A 248 -2.27 5.68 15.43
C PHE A 248 -2.09 7.13 15.89
N GLY A 249 -0.87 7.45 16.34
CA GLY A 249 -0.55 8.80 16.82
C GLY A 249 -1.48 9.28 17.94
N ASP A 250 -1.63 10.60 18.04
CA ASP A 250 -2.50 11.24 19.01
C ASP A 250 -3.90 11.40 18.43
N ASN A 251 -4.76 10.42 18.69
CA ASN A 251 -6.17 10.38 18.29
C ASN A 251 -6.40 10.31 16.76
N LEU A 252 -5.45 9.79 15.99
CA LEU A 252 -5.61 9.66 14.55
C LEU A 252 -6.13 8.27 14.17
N CYS A 253 -6.94 8.24 13.13
CA CYS A 253 -7.45 7.02 12.54
C CYS A 253 -7.30 7.05 11.02
N SER A 254 -6.58 6.07 10.49
CA SER A 254 -6.52 5.80 9.05
C SER A 254 -7.59 4.78 8.71
N ILE A 255 -8.61 5.20 7.98
CA ILE A 255 -9.67 4.33 7.48
C ILE A 255 -9.57 4.25 5.96
N GLY A 256 -9.68 3.04 5.42
CA GLY A 256 -9.65 2.85 3.98
C GLY A 256 -10.47 1.67 3.51
N TYR A 257 -10.76 1.68 2.22
CA TYR A 257 -11.63 0.73 1.56
C TYR A 257 -11.04 0.35 0.21
N VAL A 258 -10.84 -0.95 -0.01
CA VAL A 258 -10.27 -1.47 -1.25
C VAL A 258 -11.35 -2.10 -2.10
N VAL A 259 -11.41 -1.73 -3.37
CA VAL A 259 -12.26 -2.34 -4.38
C VAL A 259 -11.38 -2.98 -5.43
N GLY A 260 -11.34 -4.32 -5.50
CA GLY A 260 -10.80 -5.05 -6.65
C GLY A 260 -11.42 -4.51 -7.94
N LEU A 261 -10.55 -4.13 -8.89
CA LEU A 261 -10.94 -3.56 -10.18
C LEU A 261 -11.43 -4.64 -11.14
N ASP A 262 -11.45 -5.90 -10.73
CA ASP A 262 -12.13 -7.01 -11.40
C ASP A 262 -13.67 -6.93 -11.32
N TYR A 263 -14.26 -5.95 -10.60
CA TYR A 263 -15.72 -5.82 -10.48
C TYR A 263 -16.44 -5.70 -11.83
N GLU A 264 -17.64 -6.27 -11.91
CA GLU A 264 -18.38 -6.40 -13.17
C GLU A 264 -19.44 -5.31 -13.39
N ASN A 265 -19.98 -4.71 -12.32
CA ASN A 265 -21.07 -3.72 -12.42
C ASN A 265 -20.51 -2.33 -12.74
N PRO A 266 -20.75 -1.76 -13.94
CA PRO A 266 -20.21 -0.45 -14.33
C PRO A 266 -20.76 0.73 -13.53
N THR A 267 -21.86 0.55 -12.78
CA THR A 267 -22.42 1.61 -11.92
C THR A 267 -21.77 1.68 -10.54
N LEU A 268 -20.96 0.69 -10.17
CA LEU A 268 -20.24 0.65 -8.90
C LEU A 268 -19.22 1.80 -8.82
N SER A 269 -19.27 2.57 -7.74
CA SER A 269 -18.29 3.61 -7.46
C SER A 269 -17.51 3.29 -6.19
N PRO A 270 -16.20 2.99 -6.28
CA PRO A 270 -15.37 2.67 -5.12
C PRO A 270 -15.38 3.76 -4.04
N TYR A 271 -15.38 5.03 -4.46
CA TYR A 271 -15.55 6.16 -3.55
C TYR A 271 -16.88 6.09 -2.81
N ARG A 272 -18.00 5.88 -3.52
CA ARG A 272 -19.33 5.83 -2.89
C ARG A 272 -19.52 4.62 -1.99
N GLU A 273 -18.93 3.47 -2.33
CA GLU A 273 -18.92 2.30 -1.45
C GLU A 273 -18.16 2.58 -0.15
N PHE A 274 -17.01 3.23 -0.23
CA PHE A 274 -16.28 3.67 0.95
C PHE A 274 -17.09 4.64 1.82
N GLN A 275 -17.76 5.61 1.20
CA GLN A 275 -18.64 6.54 1.91
C GLN A 275 -19.80 5.79 2.58
N ARG A 276 -20.43 4.83 1.89
CA ARG A 276 -21.48 3.96 2.44
C ARG A 276 -20.96 3.12 3.62
N TYR A 277 -19.75 2.57 3.50
CA TYR A 277 -19.11 1.76 4.52
C TYR A 277 -18.97 2.48 5.87
N LYS A 278 -18.65 3.78 5.86
CA LYS A 278 -18.54 4.59 7.09
C LYS A 278 -19.83 4.67 7.91
N HIS A 279 -20.99 4.44 7.30
CA HIS A 279 -22.27 4.40 8.01
C HIS A 279 -22.53 3.11 8.77
N HIS A 280 -21.76 2.05 8.52
CA HIS A 280 -21.95 0.80 9.25
C HIS A 280 -21.77 1.02 10.77
N PRO A 281 -22.65 0.50 11.65
CA PRO A 281 -22.62 0.78 13.09
C PRO A 281 -21.25 0.54 13.76
N LEU A 282 -20.53 -0.51 13.34
CA LEU A 282 -19.18 -0.82 13.85
C LEU A 282 -18.15 0.29 13.59
N ILE A 283 -18.30 1.02 12.48
CA ILE A 283 -17.35 2.03 12.02
C ILE A 283 -17.80 3.41 12.48
N LYS A 284 -19.10 3.70 12.28
CA LYS A 284 -19.77 4.94 12.68
C LYS A 284 -19.47 5.32 14.12
N LYS A 285 -19.47 4.35 15.05
CA LYS A 285 -19.19 4.60 16.48
C LYS A 285 -17.83 5.27 16.74
N TYR A 286 -16.82 5.02 15.90
CA TYR A 286 -15.49 5.63 16.03
C TYR A 286 -15.46 7.02 15.38
N LEU A 287 -16.08 7.16 14.20
CA LEU A 287 -16.00 8.39 13.38
C LEU A 287 -16.97 9.49 13.82
N GLU A 288 -18.05 9.15 14.52
CA GLU A 288 -19.01 10.14 15.01
C GLU A 288 -18.36 11.19 15.91
N GLY A 289 -18.46 12.47 15.50
CA GLY A 289 -17.84 13.60 16.19
C GLY A 289 -16.38 13.84 15.80
N GLY A 290 -15.79 12.97 14.98
CA GLY A 290 -14.45 13.14 14.43
C GLY A 290 -14.42 14.10 13.23
N LYS A 291 -13.21 14.45 12.80
CA LYS A 291 -12.94 15.37 11.68
C LYS A 291 -12.05 14.70 10.63
N ILE A 292 -12.38 14.88 9.36
CA ILE A 292 -11.52 14.45 8.25
C ILE A 292 -10.34 15.41 8.14
N LEU A 293 -9.12 14.86 8.15
CA LEU A 293 -7.87 15.62 7.96
C LEU A 293 -7.33 15.47 6.54
N ALA A 294 -7.36 14.25 6.00
CA ALA A 294 -6.80 13.95 4.69
C ALA A 294 -7.63 12.92 3.93
N TYR A 295 -7.54 12.98 2.61
CA TYR A 295 -8.11 12.00 1.69
C TYR A 295 -7.05 11.57 0.68
N GLY A 296 -7.17 10.38 0.12
CA GLY A 296 -6.35 9.93 -0.98
C GLY A 296 -6.85 8.63 -1.57
N ALA A 297 -6.36 8.29 -2.76
CA ALA A 297 -6.59 6.98 -3.34
C ALA A 297 -5.42 6.53 -4.21
N ARG A 298 -5.21 5.22 -4.27
CA ARG A 298 -4.16 4.60 -5.08
C ARG A 298 -4.58 3.21 -5.54
N ALA A 299 -4.26 2.86 -6.79
CA ALA A 299 -4.32 1.47 -7.21
C ALA A 299 -3.23 0.67 -6.48
N LEU A 300 -3.55 -0.58 -6.15
CA LEU A 300 -2.67 -1.55 -5.53
C LEU A 300 -2.79 -2.88 -6.25
N ASN A 301 -1.75 -3.69 -6.22
CA ASN A 301 -1.73 -4.94 -6.98
C ASN A 301 -2.44 -6.05 -6.21
N GLU A 302 -3.15 -6.92 -6.91
CA GLU A 302 -3.79 -8.09 -6.33
C GLU A 302 -3.61 -9.39 -7.14
N GLY A 303 -2.83 -9.37 -8.23
CA GLY A 303 -2.56 -10.56 -9.04
C GLY A 303 -1.63 -11.57 -8.39
N GLY A 304 -0.84 -11.12 -7.40
CA GLY A 304 0.03 -12.00 -6.62
C GLY A 304 1.16 -12.61 -7.45
N LEU A 305 1.61 -13.80 -7.07
CA LEU A 305 2.77 -14.47 -7.68
C LEU A 305 2.57 -14.73 -9.18
N GLN A 306 1.35 -15.04 -9.60
CA GLN A 306 1.01 -15.41 -10.97
C GLN A 306 1.21 -14.27 -11.97
N SER A 307 1.13 -13.03 -11.49
CA SER A 307 1.21 -11.82 -12.30
C SER A 307 2.55 -11.10 -12.18
N VAL A 308 3.53 -11.72 -11.52
CA VAL A 308 4.91 -11.22 -11.46
C VAL A 308 5.53 -11.39 -12.85
N PRO A 309 5.96 -10.29 -13.51
CA PRO A 309 6.57 -10.34 -14.83
C PRO A 309 8.04 -10.81 -14.75
N LYS A 310 8.68 -10.97 -15.90
CA LYS A 310 10.14 -10.98 -15.97
C LYS A 310 10.68 -9.68 -15.39
N LEU A 311 11.57 -9.83 -14.42
CA LEU A 311 11.97 -8.72 -13.55
C LEU A 311 13.17 -7.92 -14.07
N ALA A 312 14.07 -8.56 -14.80
CA ALA A 312 15.28 -7.94 -15.33
C ALA A 312 15.29 -7.94 -16.86
N PHE A 313 15.88 -6.90 -17.44
CA PHE A 313 16.02 -6.69 -18.88
C PHE A 313 17.31 -5.94 -19.20
N PRO A 314 17.76 -5.90 -20.46
CA PRO A 314 19.00 -5.21 -20.82
C PRO A 314 18.96 -3.72 -20.41
N GLY A 315 19.86 -3.33 -19.51
CA GLY A 315 19.97 -1.96 -18.99
C GLY A 315 19.05 -1.61 -17.81
N GLY A 316 18.29 -2.56 -17.23
CA GLY A 316 17.43 -2.24 -16.10
C GLY A 316 16.68 -3.41 -15.44
N ALA A 317 15.89 -3.07 -14.41
CA ALA A 317 15.05 -4.02 -13.70
C ALA A 317 13.80 -3.36 -13.06
N LEU A 318 12.76 -4.16 -12.81
CA LEU A 318 11.54 -3.75 -12.10
C LEU A 318 11.66 -4.02 -10.59
N ILE A 319 11.33 -3.04 -9.75
CA ILE A 319 11.30 -3.21 -8.29
C ILE A 319 9.96 -2.79 -7.68
N GLY A 320 9.75 -3.17 -6.42
CA GLY A 320 8.63 -2.69 -5.65
C GLY A 320 7.27 -3.20 -6.13
N CYS A 321 6.26 -2.34 -6.03
CA CYS A 321 4.93 -2.64 -6.55
C CYS A 321 4.88 -2.60 -8.08
N SER A 322 5.83 -1.99 -8.80
CA SER A 322 5.87 -2.14 -10.26
C SER A 322 6.00 -3.61 -10.67
N ALA A 323 6.85 -4.35 -9.94
CA ALA A 323 7.08 -5.77 -10.14
C ALA A 323 5.96 -6.70 -9.64
N GLY A 324 4.99 -6.22 -8.86
CA GLY A 324 3.89 -7.08 -8.41
C GLY A 324 3.98 -7.63 -6.97
N PHE A 325 4.92 -7.18 -6.12
CA PHE A 325 5.22 -7.88 -4.86
C PHE A 325 4.28 -7.64 -3.69
N LEU A 326 3.01 -7.32 -3.93
CA LEU A 326 2.04 -7.11 -2.86
C LEU A 326 1.53 -8.47 -2.32
N ASN A 327 1.60 -8.65 -1.00
CA ASN A 327 0.93 -9.77 -0.32
C ASN A 327 -0.52 -9.37 -0.05
N VAL A 328 -1.44 -9.87 -0.89
CA VAL A 328 -2.85 -9.44 -0.92
C VAL A 328 -3.58 -9.75 0.39
N PRO A 329 -3.51 -10.98 0.93
CA PRO A 329 -4.27 -11.29 2.15
C PRO A 329 -3.76 -10.51 3.36
N LYS A 330 -2.47 -10.19 3.41
CA LYS A 330 -1.91 -9.34 4.46
C LYS A 330 -2.12 -7.85 4.22
N ILE A 331 -2.53 -7.44 3.02
CA ILE A 331 -2.57 -6.05 2.56
C ILE A 331 -1.21 -5.35 2.76
N LYS A 332 -0.11 -6.07 2.50
CA LYS A 332 1.25 -5.58 2.76
C LYS A 332 2.13 -5.72 1.52
N GLY A 333 2.55 -4.59 0.96
CA GLY A 333 3.54 -4.51 -0.12
C GLY A 333 4.83 -3.78 0.24
N THR A 334 4.83 -2.97 1.31
CA THR A 334 5.98 -2.10 1.65
C THR A 334 7.24 -2.90 1.97
N HIS A 335 7.15 -3.89 2.85
CA HIS A 335 8.28 -4.72 3.26
C HIS A 335 8.90 -5.53 2.12
N THR A 336 8.07 -6.08 1.22
CA THR A 336 8.53 -6.79 0.02
C THR A 336 9.10 -5.82 -1.01
N ALA A 337 8.52 -4.63 -1.16
CA ALA A 337 9.07 -3.59 -2.02
C ALA A 337 10.45 -3.10 -1.57
N MET A 338 10.60 -2.79 -0.27
CA MET A 338 11.90 -2.44 0.31
C MET A 338 12.91 -3.58 0.11
N LYS A 339 12.52 -4.82 0.41
CA LYS A 339 13.42 -5.97 0.23
C LYS A 339 13.83 -6.14 -1.23
N SER A 340 12.93 -5.90 -2.18
CA SER A 340 13.24 -5.97 -3.60
C SER A 340 14.28 -4.91 -4.02
N GLY A 341 14.18 -3.69 -3.49
CA GLY A 341 15.19 -2.65 -3.70
C GLY A 341 16.56 -3.03 -3.14
N MET A 342 16.60 -3.63 -1.95
CA MET A 342 17.85 -4.15 -1.34
C MET A 342 18.43 -5.36 -2.08
N LEU A 343 17.61 -6.12 -2.82
CA LEU A 343 18.07 -7.28 -3.59
C LEU A 343 18.54 -6.90 -4.98
N ALA A 344 18.14 -5.73 -5.49
CA ALA A 344 18.56 -5.20 -6.79
C ALA A 344 20.00 -4.64 -6.77
N GLU A 345 20.81 -4.96 -5.74
CA GLU A 345 22.19 -4.50 -5.58
C GLU A 345 23.16 -5.29 -6.47
N GLY A 346 24.03 -4.57 -7.21
CA GLY A 346 25.12 -5.16 -8.02
C GLY A 346 24.86 -5.18 -9.53
N PRO A 347 25.71 -5.85 -10.33
CA PRO A 347 25.41 -6.12 -11.73
C PRO A 347 24.21 -7.06 -11.79
N ILE A 348 23.02 -6.50 -12.03
CA ILE A 348 21.78 -7.28 -12.19
C ILE A 348 21.95 -8.15 -13.42
N THR A 349 22.44 -9.37 -13.23
CA THR A 349 22.35 -10.41 -14.24
C THR A 349 20.89 -10.82 -14.35
N LEU A 350 20.42 -11.00 -15.59
CA LEU A 350 19.02 -11.30 -15.93
C LEU A 350 18.41 -12.47 -15.14
N ASP A 351 19.25 -13.35 -14.58
CA ASP A 351 18.86 -14.60 -13.92
C ASP A 351 18.95 -14.58 -12.38
N ALA A 352 19.49 -13.53 -11.75
CA ALA A 352 19.79 -13.54 -10.31
C ALA A 352 18.70 -12.91 -9.42
N TYR A 353 17.72 -12.23 -10.01
CA TYR A 353 16.72 -11.46 -9.28
C TYR A 353 15.38 -12.20 -9.23
N GLU A 354 15.13 -12.85 -8.11
CA GLU A 354 13.93 -13.67 -7.87
C GLU A 354 12.86 -12.95 -7.01
N PRO A 355 11.57 -13.31 -7.15
CA PRO A 355 10.51 -12.76 -6.32
C PRO A 355 10.67 -13.17 -4.84
N PRO A 356 10.19 -12.35 -3.89
CA PRO A 356 10.21 -12.71 -2.47
C PRO A 356 9.40 -13.99 -2.17
N THR A 357 9.98 -14.93 -1.41
CA THR A 357 9.40 -16.25 -1.08
C THR A 357 8.00 -16.20 -0.45
N LYS A 358 7.65 -15.12 0.25
CA LYS A 358 6.37 -14.95 0.96
C LYS A 358 5.15 -14.84 0.04
N LEU A 359 5.32 -14.60 -1.27
CA LEU A 359 4.19 -14.56 -2.21
C LEU A 359 3.65 -15.95 -2.52
N HIS A 360 4.51 -16.98 -2.50
CA HIS A 360 4.12 -18.34 -2.86
C HIS A 360 3.12 -18.95 -1.86
N GLU A 361 3.24 -18.65 -0.57
CA GLU A 361 2.37 -19.16 0.49
C GLU A 361 0.92 -18.68 0.38
N VAL A 362 0.68 -17.55 -0.29
CA VAL A 362 -0.64 -16.91 -0.38
C VAL A 362 -1.20 -16.87 -1.79
N ARG A 363 -0.51 -17.51 -2.76
CA ARG A 363 -0.79 -17.38 -4.20
C ARG A 363 -2.21 -17.76 -4.61
N ASN A 364 -2.84 -18.68 -3.89
CA ASN A 364 -4.18 -19.17 -4.23
C ASN A 364 -5.32 -18.43 -3.52
N VAL A 365 -5.02 -17.55 -2.57
CA VAL A 365 -6.05 -16.88 -1.76
C VAL A 365 -6.92 -15.98 -2.64
N ARG A 366 -6.35 -14.98 -3.32
CA ARG A 366 -7.14 -14.04 -4.15
C ARG A 366 -7.84 -14.73 -5.34
N PRO A 367 -7.18 -15.60 -6.13
CA PRO A 367 -7.85 -16.27 -7.25
C PRO A 367 -8.97 -17.23 -6.83
N SER A 368 -8.97 -17.73 -5.59
CA SER A 368 -10.05 -18.62 -5.11
C SER A 368 -11.44 -17.96 -5.11
N PHE A 369 -11.48 -16.62 -5.03
CA PHE A 369 -12.70 -15.81 -5.12
C PHE A 369 -13.27 -15.72 -6.55
N HIS A 370 -12.49 -16.08 -7.57
CA HIS A 370 -12.92 -16.07 -8.97
C HIS A 370 -13.58 -17.38 -9.41
N THR A 371 -13.71 -18.34 -8.49
CA THR A 371 -14.42 -19.59 -8.74
C THR A 371 -15.94 -19.35 -8.76
N ALA A 372 -16.70 -20.31 -9.30
CA ALA A 372 -18.17 -20.23 -9.34
C ALA A 372 -18.84 -20.07 -7.95
N LEU A 373 -18.10 -20.36 -6.87
CA LEU A 373 -18.55 -20.23 -5.49
C LEU A 373 -18.32 -18.82 -4.90
N GLY A 374 -17.70 -17.91 -5.66
CA GLY A 374 -17.54 -16.49 -5.32
C GLY A 374 -16.94 -16.27 -3.93
N LEU A 375 -17.55 -15.35 -3.17
CA LEU A 375 -17.14 -15.01 -1.80
C LEU A 375 -17.03 -16.23 -0.88
N TYR A 376 -18.06 -17.06 -0.81
CA TYR A 376 -18.12 -18.16 0.15
C TYR A 376 -17.11 -19.25 -0.19
N GLY A 377 -16.93 -19.55 -1.48
CA GLY A 377 -15.87 -20.44 -1.94
C GLY A 377 -14.47 -19.89 -1.66
N GLY A 378 -14.28 -18.59 -1.92
CA GLY A 378 -13.02 -17.90 -1.65
C GLY A 378 -12.66 -17.93 -0.17
N VAL A 379 -13.59 -17.60 0.73
CA VAL A 379 -13.36 -17.65 2.19
C VAL A 379 -13.11 -19.08 2.67
N ALA A 380 -13.90 -20.06 2.23
CA ALA A 380 -13.72 -21.45 2.62
C ALA A 380 -12.37 -22.01 2.14
N TYR A 381 -12.02 -21.78 0.87
CA TYR A 381 -10.74 -22.20 0.31
C TYR A 381 -9.58 -21.48 0.99
N SER A 382 -9.70 -20.17 1.22
CA SER A 382 -8.69 -19.38 1.92
C SER A 382 -8.46 -19.91 3.31
N GLY A 383 -9.52 -20.22 4.07
CA GLY A 383 -9.41 -20.87 5.38
C GLY A 383 -8.69 -22.21 5.31
N LEU A 384 -9.07 -23.08 4.36
CA LEU A 384 -8.45 -24.39 4.16
C LEU A 384 -6.96 -24.28 3.78
N ASP A 385 -6.62 -23.51 2.77
CA ASP A 385 -5.25 -23.36 2.27
C ASP A 385 -4.35 -22.66 3.30
N THR A 386 -4.87 -21.64 3.97
CA THR A 386 -4.11 -20.79 4.90
C THR A 386 -3.93 -21.45 6.27
N LEU A 387 -4.98 -22.05 6.82
CA LEU A 387 -4.96 -22.63 8.18
C LEU A 387 -4.44 -24.06 8.20
N ILE A 388 -4.77 -24.87 7.18
CA ILE A 388 -4.46 -26.31 7.16
C ILE A 388 -3.23 -26.58 6.30
N PHE A 389 -3.27 -26.22 5.01
CA PHE A 389 -2.18 -26.55 4.08
C PHE A 389 -0.99 -25.59 4.14
N LYS A 390 -1.18 -24.41 4.75
CA LYS A 390 -0.18 -23.32 4.84
C LYS A 390 0.41 -22.96 3.47
N GLY A 391 -0.42 -22.93 2.43
CA GLY A 391 0.01 -22.59 1.07
C GLY A 391 0.86 -23.65 0.35
N LYS A 392 0.96 -24.87 0.90
CA LYS A 392 1.75 -25.97 0.32
C LYS A 392 0.96 -26.87 -0.64
N THR A 393 -0.15 -26.38 -1.17
CA THR A 393 -0.91 -27.11 -2.18
C THR A 393 -0.06 -27.34 -3.44
N PRO A 394 -0.20 -28.48 -4.14
CA PRO A 394 0.57 -28.79 -5.36
C PRO A 394 0.01 -28.14 -6.63
N TRP A 395 -0.88 -27.14 -6.51
CA TRP A 395 -1.48 -26.42 -7.64
C TRP A 395 -1.42 -24.91 -7.44
N THR A 396 -1.64 -24.19 -8.54
CA THR A 396 -1.72 -22.73 -8.57
C THR A 396 -2.89 -22.29 -9.45
N PHE A 397 -3.83 -21.55 -8.90
CA PHE A 397 -4.92 -20.94 -9.67
C PHE A 397 -4.40 -19.80 -10.55
N ARG A 398 -5.08 -19.51 -11.65
CA ARG A 398 -4.71 -18.48 -12.63
C ARG A 398 -5.65 -17.27 -12.58
N ASN A 399 -5.16 -16.12 -13.06
CA ASN A 399 -5.92 -14.89 -13.29
C ASN A 399 -6.06 -14.66 -14.81
N PRO A 400 -7.04 -15.29 -15.48
CA PRO A 400 -7.06 -15.33 -16.94
C PRO A 400 -7.53 -14.03 -17.61
N LYS A 401 -8.15 -13.11 -16.87
CA LYS A 401 -8.77 -11.90 -17.42
C LYS A 401 -8.17 -10.65 -16.79
N PRO A 402 -7.78 -9.64 -17.60
CA PRO A 402 -7.41 -8.33 -17.07
C PRO A 402 -8.66 -7.57 -16.58
N ASP A 403 -8.47 -6.66 -15.63
CA ASP A 403 -9.55 -5.94 -14.94
C ASP A 403 -10.43 -5.09 -15.87
N HIS A 404 -9.86 -4.49 -16.91
CA HIS A 404 -10.65 -3.71 -17.88
C HIS A 404 -11.68 -4.57 -18.63
N ALA A 405 -11.42 -5.87 -18.79
CA ALA A 405 -12.25 -6.78 -19.57
C ALA A 405 -13.38 -7.44 -18.75
N THR A 406 -13.57 -7.07 -17.47
CA THR A 406 -14.56 -7.73 -16.59
C THR A 406 -15.91 -7.02 -16.52
N LEU A 407 -16.04 -5.80 -17.04
CA LEU A 407 -17.31 -5.06 -16.99
C LEU A 407 -18.39 -5.72 -17.85
N LYS A 408 -19.58 -5.85 -17.27
CA LYS A 408 -20.78 -6.24 -18.00
C LYS A 408 -21.47 -5.00 -18.59
N PRO A 409 -22.14 -5.11 -19.75
CA PRO A 409 -22.96 -4.04 -20.29
C PRO A 409 -24.00 -3.55 -19.27
N LEU A 410 -24.33 -2.26 -19.31
CA LEU A 410 -25.25 -1.62 -18.36
C LEU A 410 -26.63 -2.29 -18.33
N LYS A 411 -27.10 -2.78 -19.48
CA LYS A 411 -28.37 -3.50 -19.63
C LYS A 411 -28.42 -4.84 -18.89
N ASP A 412 -27.26 -5.44 -18.61
CA ASP A 412 -27.14 -6.79 -18.03
C ASP A 412 -26.89 -6.74 -16.51
N VAL A 413 -26.92 -5.55 -15.91
CA VAL A 413 -26.69 -5.33 -14.48
C VAL A 413 -27.83 -4.51 -13.87
N LYS A 414 -28.00 -4.65 -12.55
CA LYS A 414 -28.85 -3.74 -11.77
C LYS A 414 -28.03 -2.51 -11.34
N PRO A 415 -28.42 -1.29 -11.73
CA PRO A 415 -27.75 -0.08 -11.26
C PRO A 415 -27.77 0.03 -9.74
N ILE A 416 -26.64 0.47 -9.16
CA ILE A 416 -26.51 0.72 -7.73
C ILE A 416 -26.93 2.15 -7.43
N GLU A 417 -27.94 2.32 -6.59
CA GLU A 417 -28.35 3.62 -6.08
C GLU A 417 -27.61 3.92 -4.78
N TYR A 418 -26.79 4.97 -4.80
CA TYR A 418 -26.04 5.41 -3.63
C TYR A 418 -26.81 6.48 -2.85
N PRO A 419 -26.78 6.44 -1.50
CA PRO A 419 -27.36 7.49 -0.67
C PRO A 419 -26.64 8.82 -0.94
N LYS A 420 -27.38 9.92 -0.77
CA LYS A 420 -26.81 11.26 -0.86
C LYS A 420 -25.84 11.49 0.32
N PRO A 421 -24.73 12.23 0.11
CA PRO A 421 -23.86 12.67 1.20
C PRO A 421 -24.64 13.40 2.30
N ASP A 422 -24.38 13.05 3.55
CA ASP A 422 -24.99 13.70 4.72
C ASP A 422 -24.23 14.96 5.17
N GLY A 423 -23.01 15.17 4.66
CA GLY A 423 -22.15 16.30 5.00
C GLY A 423 -21.50 16.20 6.39
N VAL A 424 -21.72 15.08 7.11
CA VAL A 424 -21.20 14.84 8.47
C VAL A 424 -20.20 13.70 8.44
N LEU A 425 -20.64 12.49 8.05
CA LEU A 425 -19.75 11.33 7.87
C LEU A 425 -19.30 11.20 6.42
N VAL A 426 -20.09 11.73 5.49
CA VAL A 426 -19.88 11.62 4.05
C VAL A 426 -19.83 12.99 3.40
N SER A 427 -18.70 13.30 2.79
CA SER A 427 -18.52 14.45 1.92
C SER A 427 -18.75 14.08 0.46
N SER A 428 -19.12 15.07 -0.36
CA SER A 428 -19.00 14.93 -1.80
C SER A 428 -17.52 14.84 -2.17
N CYS A 429 -17.19 14.03 -3.18
CA CYS A 429 -15.81 13.91 -3.68
C CYS A 429 -15.19 15.29 -3.92
N TRP A 430 -15.94 16.18 -4.57
CA TRP A 430 -15.55 17.58 -4.82
C TRP A 430 -15.17 18.38 -3.57
N ARG A 431 -15.96 18.27 -2.49
CA ARG A 431 -15.67 18.98 -1.24
C ARG A 431 -14.41 18.43 -0.58
N THR A 432 -14.24 17.11 -0.59
CA THR A 432 -13.03 16.44 -0.10
C THR A 432 -11.78 16.90 -0.84
N LEU A 433 -11.86 17.07 -2.17
CA LEU A 433 -10.73 17.53 -2.98
C LEU A 433 -10.44 19.03 -2.75
N ALA A 434 -11.48 19.86 -2.67
CA ALA A 434 -11.36 21.31 -2.50
C ALA A 434 -10.72 21.69 -1.16
N GLU A 435 -10.99 20.93 -0.10
CA GLU A 435 -10.45 21.18 1.24
C GLU A 435 -8.96 20.80 1.38
N GLN A 436 -8.36 20.12 0.40
CA GLN A 436 -7.00 19.60 0.46
C GLN A 436 -5.96 20.43 -0.34
N ASP A 437 -6.39 21.55 -0.95
CA ASP A 437 -5.55 22.46 -1.77
C ASP A 437 -4.64 21.73 -2.79
N TRP A 438 -5.22 20.74 -3.47
CA TRP A 438 -4.56 20.02 -4.56
C TRP A 438 -4.64 20.82 -5.84
N THR A 439 -3.69 21.72 -6.02
CA THR A 439 -3.50 22.40 -7.29
C THR A 439 -2.41 21.69 -8.08
N CYS A 440 -2.80 20.82 -9.01
CA CYS A 440 -1.93 20.59 -10.16
C CYS A 440 -1.86 21.93 -10.91
N ARG A 441 -0.65 22.52 -11.08
CA ARG A 441 -0.46 23.77 -11.85
C ARG A 441 -0.83 23.63 -13.34
N ARG A 442 -1.41 22.51 -13.75
CA ARG A 442 -1.98 22.26 -15.07
C ARG A 442 -3.22 21.37 -15.06
N PRO A 443 -4.16 21.61 -16.00
CA PRO A 443 -5.13 20.61 -16.46
C PRO A 443 -4.53 19.62 -17.47
N ALA A 444 -3.21 19.52 -17.57
CA ALA A 444 -2.50 18.49 -18.33
C ALA A 444 -1.78 17.56 -17.34
N CYS A 445 -2.56 16.78 -16.58
CA CYS A 445 -2.22 15.37 -16.63
C CYS A 445 -2.42 15.01 -18.10
N ALA A 446 -1.37 14.53 -18.76
CA ALA A 446 -1.51 13.96 -20.09
C ALA A 446 -2.21 12.59 -19.95
N LEU A 447 -3.45 12.65 -19.47
CA LEU A 447 -4.49 11.66 -19.68
C LEU A 447 -4.85 11.79 -21.15
N ALA A 448 -3.97 11.26 -21.99
CA ALA A 448 -4.19 11.18 -23.40
C ALA A 448 -5.13 10.01 -23.62
N THR A 449 -6.30 10.27 -24.18
CA THR A 449 -7.01 9.21 -24.89
C THR A 449 -6.21 8.94 -26.15
N SER A 450 -5.55 7.79 -26.22
CA SER A 450 -4.69 7.39 -27.35
C SER A 450 -5.38 7.50 -28.71
N ARG A 451 -6.72 7.34 -28.74
CA ARG A 451 -7.58 7.43 -29.92
C ARG A 451 -8.60 8.58 -29.85
N GLY A 452 -8.34 9.62 -29.07
CA GLY A 452 -9.30 10.71 -28.82
C GLY A 452 -10.50 10.26 -27.98
N SER A 453 -11.51 11.13 -27.81
CA SER A 453 -12.70 10.84 -26.99
C SER A 453 -13.72 9.90 -27.65
N THR A 454 -13.41 9.36 -28.84
CA THR A 454 -14.34 8.56 -29.64
C THR A 454 -14.79 7.30 -28.91
N ASP A 455 -13.85 6.52 -28.36
CA ASP A 455 -14.22 5.30 -27.62
C ASP A 455 -15.07 5.62 -26.38
N GLN A 456 -14.83 6.76 -25.72
CA GLN A 456 -15.62 7.17 -24.56
C GLN A 456 -17.06 7.52 -24.93
N LEU A 457 -17.27 8.18 -26.06
CA LEU A 457 -18.60 8.62 -26.52
C LEU A 457 -19.37 7.52 -27.26
N GLU A 458 -18.69 6.66 -28.01
CA GLU A 458 -19.32 5.65 -28.87
C GLU A 458 -19.39 4.26 -28.23
N LYS A 459 -18.49 3.93 -27.30
CA LYS A 459 -18.43 2.61 -26.63
C LYS A 459 -18.70 2.71 -25.13
N ASN A 460 -17.89 3.48 -24.38
CA ASN A 460 -17.97 3.46 -22.93
C ASN A 460 -19.31 4.00 -22.42
N TYR A 461 -19.75 5.15 -22.93
CA TYR A 461 -21.00 5.76 -22.51
C TYR A 461 -22.22 4.93 -22.93
N PRO A 462 -22.40 4.51 -24.20
CA PRO A 462 -23.61 3.80 -24.61
C PRO A 462 -23.69 2.37 -24.06
N VAL A 463 -22.58 1.66 -23.94
CA VAL A 463 -22.57 0.24 -23.52
C VAL A 463 -22.53 0.10 -21.99
N TYR A 464 -21.69 0.91 -21.33
CA TYR A 464 -21.42 0.76 -19.89
C TYR A 464 -21.94 1.94 -19.05
N GLY A 465 -22.46 3.02 -19.66
CA GLY A 465 -22.96 4.18 -18.93
C GLY A 465 -21.88 5.13 -18.42
N GLY A 466 -20.69 5.12 -19.02
CA GLY A 466 -19.59 6.02 -18.66
C GLY A 466 -18.95 5.67 -17.30
N PRO A 467 -18.39 4.44 -17.13
CA PRO A 467 -17.82 3.96 -15.88
C PRO A 467 -16.70 4.85 -15.32
N GLU A 468 -16.03 5.64 -16.16
CA GLU A 468 -15.00 6.60 -15.77
C GLU A 468 -15.47 7.69 -14.80
N GLN A 469 -16.76 8.04 -14.84
CA GLN A 469 -17.35 8.96 -13.85
C GLN A 469 -17.53 8.30 -12.47
N LYS A 470 -17.45 6.96 -12.41
CA LYS A 470 -17.74 6.16 -11.20
C LYS A 470 -16.47 5.62 -10.55
N PHE A 471 -15.56 5.06 -11.36
CA PHE A 471 -14.30 4.49 -10.85
C PHE A 471 -13.28 5.55 -10.51
N CYS A 472 -13.35 6.75 -11.12
CA CYS A 472 -12.40 7.81 -10.84
C CYS A 472 -12.64 8.35 -9.41
N PRO A 473 -11.68 8.19 -8.50
CA PRO A 473 -11.83 8.66 -7.11
C PRO A 473 -11.74 10.18 -6.96
N ALA A 474 -11.55 10.92 -8.06
CA ALA A 474 -11.31 12.37 -8.04
C ALA A 474 -12.15 13.16 -9.05
N GLY A 475 -13.17 12.56 -9.66
CA GLY A 475 -14.09 13.28 -10.57
C GLY A 475 -13.40 13.90 -11.79
N VAL A 476 -12.35 13.27 -12.32
CA VAL A 476 -11.61 13.79 -13.48
C VAL A 476 -12.43 13.74 -14.76
N TYR A 477 -13.31 12.76 -14.92
CA TYR A 477 -14.03 12.52 -16.17
C TYR A 477 -15.50 12.87 -16.03
N GLU A 478 -16.03 13.63 -16.99
CA GLU A 478 -17.42 14.04 -17.03
C GLU A 478 -18.00 13.93 -18.45
N TYR A 479 -19.25 13.50 -18.55
CA TYR A 479 -20.04 13.58 -19.78
C TYR A 479 -21.05 14.71 -19.64
N LEU A 480 -20.78 15.81 -20.35
CA LEU A 480 -21.63 17.00 -20.35
C LEU A 480 -22.55 16.97 -21.57
N ASP A 481 -23.67 17.66 -21.51
CA ASP A 481 -24.47 17.91 -22.73
C ASP A 481 -23.68 18.84 -23.66
N ASP A 482 -23.66 18.49 -24.94
CA ASP A 482 -23.02 19.32 -25.95
C ASP A 482 -23.91 20.52 -26.28
N ALA A 483 -23.43 21.72 -25.93
CA ALA A 483 -24.14 22.97 -26.15
C ALA A 483 -24.29 23.30 -27.65
N GLU A 484 -23.37 22.81 -28.49
CA GLU A 484 -23.38 23.04 -29.94
C GLU A 484 -24.20 21.98 -30.67
N ASN A 485 -24.36 20.78 -30.08
CA ASN A 485 -25.10 19.66 -30.66
C ASN A 485 -26.15 19.09 -29.68
N PRO A 486 -27.37 19.63 -29.64
CA PRO A 486 -28.43 19.15 -28.75
C PRO A 486 -28.67 17.64 -28.88
N GLY A 487 -28.67 16.94 -27.74
CA GLY A 487 -28.85 15.48 -27.67
C GLY A 487 -27.56 14.65 -27.76
N LYS A 488 -26.41 15.28 -28.04
CA LYS A 488 -25.09 14.64 -27.96
C LYS A 488 -24.41 14.94 -26.63
N LYS A 489 -23.54 14.03 -26.19
CA LYS A 489 -22.66 14.23 -25.03
C LYS A 489 -21.29 14.70 -25.50
N ARG A 490 -20.65 15.54 -24.69
CA ARG A 490 -19.24 15.95 -24.80
C ARG A 490 -18.47 15.35 -23.64
N PHE A 491 -17.33 14.73 -23.95
CA PHE A 491 -16.43 14.19 -22.92
C PHE A 491 -15.48 15.28 -22.43
N GLN A 492 -15.49 15.54 -21.13
CA GLN A 492 -14.71 16.57 -20.46
C GLN A 492 -13.72 15.90 -19.49
N ILE A 493 -12.44 16.28 -19.61
CA ILE A 493 -11.37 15.84 -18.72
C ILE A 493 -10.91 17.02 -17.86
N ASN A 494 -11.17 16.95 -16.55
CA ASN A 494 -10.74 17.90 -15.54
C ASN A 494 -9.44 17.42 -14.88
N ALA A 495 -8.36 17.39 -15.68
CA ALA A 495 -7.11 16.75 -15.27
C ALA A 495 -6.40 17.42 -14.08
N SER A 496 -6.79 18.64 -13.71
CA SER A 496 -6.30 19.33 -12.50
C SER A 496 -6.62 18.57 -11.21
N ASN A 497 -7.68 17.75 -11.23
CA ASN A 497 -8.14 17.00 -10.05
C ASN A 497 -7.42 15.66 -9.89
N CYS A 498 -6.57 15.27 -10.83
CA CYS A 498 -6.00 13.94 -10.83
C CYS A 498 -5.08 13.72 -9.62
N ILE A 499 -5.27 12.60 -8.93
CA ILE A 499 -4.49 12.19 -7.77
C ILE A 499 -3.49 11.06 -8.08
N HIS A 500 -3.28 10.81 -9.37
CA HIS A 500 -2.31 9.85 -9.89
C HIS A 500 -2.57 8.40 -9.43
N CYS A 501 -3.82 8.05 -9.13
CA CYS A 501 -4.17 6.72 -8.63
C CYS A 501 -3.95 5.58 -9.65
N LYS A 502 -3.83 5.90 -10.94
CA LYS A 502 -3.69 4.99 -12.10
C LYS A 502 -4.93 4.12 -12.42
N THR A 503 -6.04 4.24 -11.67
CA THR A 503 -7.25 3.41 -11.89
C THR A 503 -7.84 3.52 -13.28
N CYS A 504 -7.85 4.72 -13.88
CA CYS A 504 -8.49 4.93 -15.18
C CYS A 504 -7.79 4.20 -16.32
N ASP A 505 -6.46 4.12 -16.26
CA ASP A 505 -5.62 3.36 -17.19
C ASP A 505 -5.92 1.86 -17.06
N ILE A 506 -6.04 1.37 -15.82
CA ILE A 506 -6.30 -0.03 -15.51
C ILE A 506 -7.72 -0.49 -15.87
N LYS A 507 -8.74 0.33 -15.60
CA LYS A 507 -10.16 -0.08 -15.60
C LYS A 507 -10.98 0.40 -16.79
N ASP A 508 -10.44 1.27 -17.64
CA ASP A 508 -11.13 1.66 -18.87
C ASP A 508 -11.39 0.43 -19.76
N PRO A 509 -12.65 0.03 -20.00
CA PRO A 509 -12.98 -1.17 -20.77
C PRO A 509 -12.51 -1.09 -22.22
N SER A 510 -12.27 0.11 -22.74
CA SER A 510 -11.74 0.33 -24.08
C SER A 510 -10.22 0.38 -24.15
N GLN A 511 -9.53 0.42 -23.00
CA GLN A 511 -8.07 0.64 -22.92
C GLN A 511 -7.62 1.79 -23.84
N ASN A 512 -8.36 2.90 -23.78
CA ASN A 512 -8.09 4.10 -24.57
C ASN A 512 -7.37 5.16 -23.73
N ILE A 513 -7.61 5.19 -22.41
CA ILE A 513 -6.92 6.10 -21.49
C ILE A 513 -5.50 5.59 -21.22
N ASP A 514 -4.51 6.41 -21.56
CA ASP A 514 -3.10 6.22 -21.20
C ASP A 514 -2.71 7.30 -20.17
N TRP A 515 -2.32 6.88 -18.96
CA TRP A 515 -1.85 7.80 -17.95
C TRP A 515 -0.38 8.11 -18.17
N THR A 516 -0.06 9.37 -18.42
CA THR A 516 1.32 9.86 -18.43
C THR A 516 1.53 10.94 -17.37
N VAL A 517 2.79 11.15 -17.03
CA VAL A 517 3.19 12.09 -15.96
C VAL A 517 2.80 13.53 -16.35
N PRO A 518 2.20 14.32 -15.45
CA PRO A 518 2.11 15.77 -15.64
C PRO A 518 3.49 16.43 -15.48
N GLU A 519 3.53 17.76 -15.61
CA GLU A 519 4.72 18.51 -15.20
C GLU A 519 5.11 18.20 -13.75
N GLY A 520 6.42 18.09 -13.55
CA GLY A 520 7.05 17.89 -12.26
C GLY A 520 6.44 18.74 -11.13
N GLY A 521 6.11 18.09 -10.01
CA GLY A 521 5.49 18.74 -8.85
C GLY A 521 3.97 18.88 -8.90
N GLY A 522 3.31 18.50 -10.00
CA GLY A 522 1.86 18.34 -10.07
C GLY A 522 1.36 17.09 -9.33
N GLY A 523 0.12 17.13 -8.83
CA GLY A 523 -0.55 15.99 -8.20
C GLY A 523 -0.83 16.17 -6.69
N PRO A 524 -1.08 15.06 -5.97
CA PRO A 524 -1.52 15.12 -4.58
C PRO A 524 -0.38 15.50 -3.62
N LYS A 525 -0.71 16.27 -2.57
CA LYS A 525 0.20 16.66 -1.48
C LYS A 525 -0.13 15.91 -0.19
N TYR A 526 0.19 14.62 -0.14
CA TYR A 526 -0.08 13.80 1.04
C TYR A 526 0.98 14.05 2.13
N SER A 527 0.57 14.57 3.29
CA SER A 527 1.47 14.85 4.43
C SER A 527 1.30 13.88 5.61
N ILE A 528 0.13 13.27 5.77
CA ILE A 528 -0.23 12.42 6.92
C ILE A 528 -0.80 11.05 6.50
N CYS A 529 -0.88 10.78 5.19
CA CYS A 529 -1.43 9.53 4.65
C CYS A 529 -0.45 8.35 4.73
#